data_AF-A0A520HZG7-F1
#
_entry.id   AF-A0A520HZG7-F1
#
_cell.length_a   1.000
_cell.length_b   1.000
_cell.length_c   1.000
_cell.angle_alpha   90.00
_cell.angle_beta   90.00
_cell.angle_gamma   90.00
#
_symmetry.space_group_name_H-M   'P 1'
#
loop_
_entity.id
_entity.type
_entity.pdbx_description
1 polymer ?
#
loop_
_entity_poly.entity_id
_entity_poly.type
_entity_poly.pdbx_seq_one_letter_code
_entity_poly.pdbx_strand_id
1 'polypeptide(L)'
;MPPTAQHILTYAEDLRGGGVERAQLRLARGWLAAGRRVTLAIENIDGPLAAELPEGLEIVTPSRLLALPNVVRRLAPDIIFCPGNFYTGIAAWTRLRLGRTCPPIVAKMSNAPARADHGRLMHVAHQVWLARHGSFLDHLVAMTPATADEAALATHMVGRTSVIPNPPAPPRQPS
;
A
#
# COMPACT_ATOMS: atom_id res chain seq x y z
N MET A 1 13.80 -22.09 0.67
CA MET A 1 12.88 -21.00 0.25
C MET A 1 13.08 -19.84 1.21
N PRO A 2 13.11 -18.57 0.75
CA PRO A 2 13.10 -17.44 1.67
C PRO A 2 11.86 -17.54 2.58
N PRO A 3 11.95 -17.15 3.85
CA PRO A 3 10.83 -17.21 4.77
C PRO A 3 9.68 -16.35 4.25
N THR A 4 8.46 -16.90 4.27
CA THR A 4 7.25 -16.16 3.90
C THR A 4 6.84 -15.25 5.06
N ALA A 5 6.55 -13.98 4.77
CA ALA A 5 6.08 -13.01 5.77
C ALA A 5 4.84 -13.54 6.51
N GLN A 6 4.84 -13.41 7.84
CA GLN A 6 3.75 -13.84 8.72
C GLN A 6 2.90 -12.66 9.18
N HIS A 7 3.51 -11.49 9.41
CA HIS A 7 2.83 -10.27 9.82
C HIS A 7 2.92 -9.17 8.76
N ILE A 8 1.78 -8.80 8.21
CA ILE A 8 1.64 -7.75 7.21
C ILE A 8 0.98 -6.53 7.85
N LEU A 9 1.66 -5.39 7.85
CA LEU A 9 1.07 -4.10 8.24
C LEU A 9 0.65 -3.32 6.99
N THR A 10 -0.57 -2.82 6.96
CA THR A 10 -1.02 -1.82 5.98
C THR A 10 -1.67 -0.64 6.69
N TYR A 11 -1.96 0.43 5.96
CA TYR A 11 -2.44 1.68 6.56
C TYR A 11 -3.38 2.46 5.65
N ALA A 12 -4.26 3.28 6.24
CA ALA A 12 -5.21 4.13 5.53
C ALA A 12 -5.54 5.39 6.37
N GLU A 13 -6.05 6.45 5.74
CA GLU A 13 -6.54 7.62 6.51
C GLU A 13 -7.92 7.32 7.10
N ASP A 14 -8.85 6.86 6.25
CA ASP A 14 -10.21 6.54 6.65
C ASP A 14 -10.87 5.48 5.77
N LEU A 15 -12.12 5.12 6.09
CA LEU A 15 -12.94 4.15 5.35
C LEU A 15 -14.06 4.80 4.53
N ARG A 16 -13.94 6.10 4.18
CA ARG A 16 -14.89 6.77 3.25
C ARG A 16 -14.88 6.10 1.87
N GLY A 17 -13.76 5.48 1.54
CA GLY A 17 -13.62 4.52 0.46
C GLY A 17 -13.08 5.09 -0.84
N GLY A 18 -12.98 4.20 -1.83
CA GLY A 18 -12.26 4.43 -3.07
C GLY A 18 -11.86 3.09 -3.70
N GLY A 19 -11.30 3.12 -4.90
CA GLY A 19 -10.77 1.91 -5.54
C GLY A 19 -9.59 1.29 -4.78
N VAL A 20 -8.81 2.13 -4.09
CA VAL A 20 -7.61 1.74 -3.36
C VAL A 20 -7.98 1.00 -2.07
N GLU A 21 -8.75 1.63 -1.19
CA GLU A 21 -9.14 1.12 0.12
C GLU A 21 -9.96 -0.15 -0.01
N ARG A 22 -10.90 -0.20 -0.98
CA ARG A 22 -11.67 -1.42 -1.24
C ARG A 22 -10.77 -2.57 -1.69
N ALA A 23 -9.79 -2.30 -2.54
CA ALA A 23 -8.85 -3.33 -2.97
C ALA A 23 -7.88 -3.74 -1.86
N GLN A 24 -7.50 -2.82 -0.97
CA GLN A 24 -6.72 -3.09 0.23
C GLN A 24 -7.46 -4.05 1.16
N LEU A 25 -8.74 -3.83 1.45
CA LEU A 25 -9.53 -4.75 2.28
C LEU A 25 -9.68 -6.13 1.65
N ARG A 26 -9.79 -6.23 0.32
CA ARG A 26 -9.79 -7.52 -0.39
C ARG A 26 -8.46 -8.26 -0.27
N LEU A 27 -7.34 -7.54 -0.38
CA LEU A 27 -6.01 -8.11 -0.18
C LEU A 27 -5.82 -8.57 1.26
N ALA A 28 -6.24 -7.76 2.24
CA ALA A 28 -6.23 -8.12 3.66
C ALA A 28 -7.00 -9.41 3.92
N ARG A 29 -8.20 -9.56 3.34
CA ARG A 29 -8.98 -10.81 3.42
C ARG A 29 -8.23 -12.01 2.82
N GLY A 30 -7.57 -11.83 1.68
CA GLY A 30 -6.75 -12.87 1.06
C GLY A 30 -5.56 -13.29 1.93
N TRP A 31 -4.87 -12.35 2.57
CA TRP A 31 -3.77 -12.65 3.48
C TRP A 31 -4.25 -13.34 4.76
N LEU A 32 -5.35 -12.89 5.35
CA LEU A 32 -5.96 -13.55 6.50
C LEU A 32 -6.35 -15.00 6.17
N ALA A 33 -6.99 -15.24 5.01
CA ALA A 33 -7.33 -16.58 4.54
C ALA A 33 -6.10 -17.46 4.29
N ALA A 34 -4.95 -16.86 3.98
CA ALA A 34 -3.67 -17.54 3.86
C ALA A 34 -2.95 -17.75 5.22
N GLY A 35 -3.65 -17.53 6.35
CA GLY A 35 -3.13 -17.72 7.70
C GLY A 35 -2.15 -16.64 8.17
N ARG A 36 -2.15 -15.47 7.52
CA ARG A 36 -1.28 -14.35 7.92
C ARG A 36 -1.92 -13.52 9.01
N ARG A 37 -1.09 -12.99 9.89
CA ARG A 37 -1.47 -11.89 10.78
C ARG A 37 -1.49 -10.60 9.96
N VAL A 38 -2.61 -9.88 9.98
CA VAL A 38 -2.75 -8.61 9.25
C VAL A 38 -3.17 -7.52 10.21
N THR A 39 -2.48 -6.38 10.17
CA THR A 39 -2.86 -5.19 10.92
C THR A 39 -3.11 -4.03 9.97
N LEU A 40 -4.21 -3.30 10.19
CA LEU A 40 -4.52 -2.03 9.55
C LEU A 40 -4.31 -0.88 10.55
N ALA A 41 -3.35 0.00 10.26
CA ALA A 41 -3.18 1.26 10.97
C ALA A 41 -4.03 2.35 10.30
N ILE A 42 -5.02 2.90 10.99
CA ILE A 42 -6.01 3.81 10.40
C ILE A 42 -6.35 5.00 11.30
N GLU A 43 -6.38 6.23 10.78
CA GLU A 43 -6.68 7.41 11.60
C GLU A 43 -8.15 7.41 12.04
N ASN A 44 -9.07 7.16 11.10
CA ASN A 44 -10.50 7.09 11.38
C ASN A 44 -11.12 5.80 10.79
N ILE A 45 -11.75 4.99 11.64
CA ILE A 45 -12.44 3.77 11.19
C ILE A 45 -13.82 4.04 10.57
N ASP A 46 -14.31 5.29 10.60
CA ASP A 46 -15.61 5.64 10.04
C ASP A 46 -15.60 5.60 8.50
N GLY A 47 -16.77 5.25 7.95
CA GLY A 47 -17.08 5.34 6.53
C GLY A 47 -17.76 4.09 5.99
N PRO A 48 -18.24 4.12 4.73
CA PRO A 48 -19.02 3.02 4.16
C PRO A 48 -18.27 1.68 4.12
N LEU A 49 -16.94 1.69 4.01
CA LEU A 49 -16.14 0.47 3.97
C LEU A 49 -15.94 -0.18 5.36
N ALA A 50 -16.38 0.46 6.46
CA ALA A 50 -16.32 -0.15 7.79
C ALA A 50 -17.07 -1.49 7.85
N ALA A 51 -18.19 -1.59 7.13
CA ALA A 51 -18.95 -2.84 7.00
C ALA A 51 -18.24 -3.92 6.16
N GLU A 52 -17.20 -3.56 5.39
CA GLU A 52 -16.42 -4.49 4.57
C GLU A 52 -15.14 -4.98 5.29
N LEU A 53 -14.87 -4.53 6.52
CA LEU A 53 -13.69 -4.95 7.30
C LEU A 53 -13.69 -6.47 7.47
N PRO A 54 -12.60 -7.17 7.07
CA PRO A 54 -12.54 -8.62 7.21
C PRO A 54 -12.39 -9.02 8.68
N GLU A 55 -13.06 -10.10 9.06
CA GLU A 55 -12.88 -10.74 10.37
C GLU A 55 -11.42 -11.15 10.59
N GLY A 56 -10.92 -10.96 11.80
CA GLY A 56 -9.52 -11.24 12.16
C GLY A 56 -8.52 -10.15 11.78
N LEU A 57 -8.94 -9.07 11.09
CA LEU A 57 -8.08 -7.91 10.86
C LEU A 57 -7.84 -7.15 12.16
N GLU A 58 -6.58 -7.03 12.56
CA GLU A 58 -6.22 -6.22 13.72
C GLU A 58 -6.25 -4.73 13.36
N ILE A 59 -6.86 -3.91 14.21
CA ILE A 59 -6.94 -2.47 14.01
C ILE A 59 -6.05 -1.74 15.02
N VAL A 60 -5.28 -0.77 14.52
CA VAL A 60 -4.56 0.19 15.35
C VAL A 60 -4.93 1.59 14.89
N THR A 61 -5.28 2.46 15.82
CA THR A 61 -5.71 3.83 15.54
C THR A 61 -4.66 4.85 15.97
N PRO A 62 -3.64 5.16 15.13
CA PRO A 62 -2.76 6.29 15.42
C PRO A 62 -3.54 7.61 15.27
N SER A 63 -3.17 8.63 16.05
CA SER A 63 -3.78 9.96 15.93
C SER A 63 -3.55 10.61 14.56
N ARG A 64 -2.46 10.24 13.89
CA ARG A 64 -2.11 10.59 12.50
C ARG A 64 -1.26 9.47 11.90
N LEU A 65 -1.33 9.26 10.58
CA LEU A 65 -0.47 8.35 9.83
C LEU A 65 1.01 8.75 9.89
N LEU A 66 1.32 10.00 10.19
CA LEU A 66 2.71 10.41 10.50
C LEU A 66 3.29 9.67 11.72
N ALA A 67 2.46 9.10 12.58
CA ALA A 67 2.88 8.25 13.70
C ALA A 67 3.08 6.77 13.31
N LEU A 68 2.91 6.40 12.03
CA LEU A 68 3.13 5.03 11.54
C LEU A 68 4.51 4.45 11.92
N PRO A 69 5.63 5.21 11.93
CA PRO A 69 6.91 4.69 12.41
C PRO A 69 6.87 4.15 13.84
N ASN A 70 6.04 4.73 14.72
CA ASN A 70 5.88 4.27 16.10
C ASN A 70 5.06 2.97 16.14
N VAL A 71 4.05 2.87 15.28
CA VAL A 71 3.26 1.64 15.11
C VAL A 71 4.16 0.52 14.61
N VAL A 72 4.98 0.77 13.58
CA VAL A 72 5.93 -0.21 13.04
C VAL A 72 6.92 -0.67 14.10
N ARG A 73 7.51 0.26 14.88
CA ARG A 73 8.44 -0.12 15.97
C ARG A 73 7.80 -0.98 17.05
N ARG A 74 6.54 -0.71 17.39
CA ARG A 74 5.81 -1.46 18.43
C ARG A 74 5.39 -2.84 17.93
N LEU A 75 4.92 -2.92 16.69
CA LEU A 75 4.36 -4.15 16.13
C LEU A 75 5.42 -5.06 15.50
N ALA A 76 6.54 -4.49 15.05
CA ALA A 76 7.62 -5.16 14.34
C ALA A 76 7.11 -6.09 13.21
N PRO A 77 6.30 -5.58 12.25
CA PRO A 77 5.79 -6.41 11.16
C PRO A 77 6.94 -6.88 10.25
N ASP A 78 6.75 -8.03 9.61
CA ASP A 78 7.72 -8.55 8.63
C ASP A 78 7.76 -7.69 7.37
N ILE A 79 6.63 -7.07 7.02
CA ILE A 79 6.47 -6.26 5.81
C ILE A 79 5.45 -5.15 5.99
N ILE A 80 5.68 -4.04 5.31
CA ILE A 80 4.73 -2.93 5.19
C ILE A 80 4.15 -2.94 3.78
N PHE A 81 2.83 -3.01 3.67
CA PHE A 81 2.10 -2.89 2.42
C PHE A 81 1.51 -1.49 2.25
N CYS A 82 2.04 -0.74 1.28
CA CYS A 82 1.52 0.57 0.86
C CYS A 82 0.42 0.37 -0.20
N PRO A 83 -0.85 0.71 0.10
CA PRO A 83 -1.99 0.23 -0.71
C PRO A 83 -2.21 0.97 -2.04
N GLY A 84 -1.62 2.16 -2.21
CA GLY A 84 -1.76 2.94 -3.44
C GLY A 84 -0.85 4.17 -3.48
N ASN A 85 -0.82 4.86 -4.62
CA ASN A 85 0.10 5.97 -4.90
C ASN A 85 -0.07 7.15 -3.95
N PHE A 86 -1.30 7.42 -3.50
CA PHE A 86 -1.60 8.46 -2.52
C PHE A 86 -0.83 8.25 -1.20
N TYR A 87 -0.59 6.99 -0.83
CA TYR A 87 0.02 6.60 0.44
C TYR A 87 1.56 6.52 0.40
N THR A 88 2.18 6.77 -0.75
CA THR A 88 3.65 6.62 -0.89
C THR A 88 4.43 7.71 -0.14
N GLY A 89 3.80 8.86 0.13
CA GLY A 89 4.36 9.89 1.01
C GLY A 89 4.59 9.37 2.43
N ILE A 90 3.61 8.63 2.97
CA ILE A 90 3.71 7.99 4.29
C ILE A 90 4.74 6.84 4.27
N ALA A 91 4.84 6.10 3.16
CA ALA A 91 5.89 5.08 3.00
C ALA A 91 7.30 5.70 3.05
N ALA A 92 7.52 6.78 2.30
CA ALA A 92 8.79 7.50 2.27
C ALA A 92 9.15 8.06 3.66
N TRP A 93 8.17 8.68 4.34
CA TRP A 93 8.34 9.15 5.71
C TRP A 93 8.71 8.00 6.67
N THR A 94 8.04 6.86 6.54
CA THR A 94 8.27 5.69 7.39
C THR A 94 9.67 5.13 7.20
N ARG A 95 10.12 4.96 5.95
CA ARG A 95 11.49 4.54 5.62
C ARG A 95 12.52 5.54 6.15
N LEU A 96 12.28 6.84 6.00
CA LEU A 96 13.18 7.88 6.50
C LEU A 96 13.35 7.80 8.02
N ARG A 97 12.25 7.59 8.76
CA ARG A 97 12.26 7.59 10.24
C ARG A 97 12.81 6.31 10.85
N LEU A 98 12.66 5.18 10.17
CA LEU A 98 13.14 3.88 10.64
C LEU A 98 14.54 3.54 10.08
N GLY A 99 14.95 4.17 8.98
CA GLY A 99 16.26 3.93 8.37
C GLY A 99 16.48 2.44 8.09
N ARG A 100 17.60 1.91 8.59
CA ARG A 100 18.01 0.51 8.37
C ARG A 100 17.14 -0.51 9.10
N THR A 101 16.37 -0.11 10.11
CA THR A 101 15.45 -1.01 10.82
C THR A 101 14.04 -0.99 10.22
N CYS A 102 13.84 -0.31 9.09
CA CYS A 102 12.58 -0.33 8.38
C CYS A 102 12.36 -1.73 7.79
N PRO A 103 11.22 -2.41 8.06
CA PRO A 103 10.84 -3.59 7.32
C PRO A 103 10.72 -3.27 5.82
N PRO A 104 10.85 -4.30 4.95
CA PRO A 104 10.60 -4.13 3.53
C PRO A 104 9.24 -3.48 3.25
N ILE A 105 9.22 -2.50 2.34
CA ILE A 105 8.00 -1.83 1.91
C ILE A 105 7.63 -2.30 0.51
N VAL A 106 6.46 -2.89 0.39
CA VAL A 106 5.86 -3.29 -0.89
C VAL A 106 4.72 -2.34 -1.20
N ALA A 107 4.80 -1.64 -2.32
CA ALA A 107 3.72 -0.76 -2.75
C ALA A 107 2.93 -1.38 -3.90
N LYS A 108 1.62 -1.19 -3.86
CA LYS A 108 0.76 -1.44 -5.00
C LYS A 108 0.59 -0.18 -5.83
N MET A 109 0.80 -0.31 -7.14
CA MET A 109 0.52 0.74 -8.12
C MET A 109 -0.96 0.66 -8.48
N SER A 110 -1.78 1.57 -7.93
CA SER A 110 -3.24 1.54 -8.10
C SER A 110 -3.73 2.15 -9.42
N ASN A 111 -2.91 2.98 -10.07
CA ASN A 111 -3.15 3.58 -11.39
C ASN A 111 -1.83 3.66 -12.16
N ALA A 112 -1.88 3.64 -13.50
CA ALA A 112 -0.72 3.98 -14.33
C ALA A 112 -0.25 5.41 -14.00
N PRO A 113 1.06 5.72 -14.03
CA PRO A 113 1.59 7.04 -13.64
C PRO A 113 1.19 8.26 -14.52
N ALA A 114 0.12 8.20 -15.34
CA ALA A 114 -0.34 9.30 -16.19
C ALA A 114 -1.87 9.40 -16.15
N ARG A 115 -2.52 10.57 -16.07
CA ARG A 115 -2.19 11.93 -16.51
C ARG A 115 -2.52 12.94 -15.41
N ALA A 116 -1.61 13.86 -15.13
CA ALA A 116 -1.97 15.11 -14.47
C ALA A 116 -2.00 16.19 -15.55
N ASP A 117 -3.20 16.66 -15.92
CA ASP A 117 -3.43 17.81 -16.80
C ASP A 117 -3.09 19.12 -16.08
N HIS A 118 -1.86 19.22 -15.57
CA HIS A 118 -1.37 20.33 -14.76
C HIS A 118 -0.07 20.84 -15.37
N GLY A 119 0.16 22.16 -15.34
CA GLY A 119 1.25 22.83 -16.07
C GLY A 119 2.63 22.17 -15.91
N ARG A 120 3.52 22.39 -16.88
CA ARG A 120 4.84 21.71 -17.04
C ARG A 120 5.62 21.51 -15.73
N LEU A 121 5.60 22.47 -14.80
CA LEU A 121 6.29 22.37 -13.52
C LEU A 121 5.75 21.25 -12.62
N MET A 122 4.43 21.10 -12.51
CA MET A 122 3.81 20.06 -11.71
C MET A 122 4.03 18.68 -12.31
N HIS A 123 4.07 18.58 -13.64
CA HIS A 123 4.45 17.35 -14.32
C HIS A 123 5.88 16.94 -13.97
N VAL A 124 6.84 17.86 -14.02
CA VAL A 124 8.23 17.58 -13.65
C VAL A 124 8.35 17.16 -12.18
N ALA A 125 7.70 17.88 -11.27
CA ALA A 125 7.69 17.52 -9.85
C ALA A 125 7.12 16.10 -9.60
N HIS A 126 6.05 15.75 -10.33
CA HIS A 126 5.46 14.41 -10.27
C HIS A 126 6.41 13.33 -10.81
N GLN A 127 7.09 13.57 -11.94
CA GLN A 127 8.09 12.63 -12.46
C GLN A 127 9.26 12.43 -11.50
N VAL A 128 9.75 13.52 -10.90
CA VAL A 128 10.79 13.44 -9.86
C VAL A 128 10.30 12.63 -8.67
N TRP A 129 9.07 12.86 -8.21
CA TRP A 129 8.46 12.08 -7.13
C TRP A 129 8.41 10.58 -7.46
N LEU A 130 7.93 10.22 -8.66
CA LEU A 130 7.90 8.84 -9.13
C LEU A 130 9.30 8.22 -9.13
N ALA A 131 10.28 8.88 -9.74
CA ALA A 131 11.66 8.37 -9.82
C ALA A 131 12.31 8.16 -8.44
N ARG A 132 11.81 8.82 -7.38
CA ARG A 132 12.28 8.61 -6.01
C ARG A 132 11.74 7.35 -5.34
N HIS A 133 10.69 6.72 -5.87
CA HIS A 133 10.07 5.54 -5.26
C HIS A 133 11.05 4.39 -5.05
N GLY A 134 11.90 4.09 -6.03
CA GLY A 134 12.90 3.03 -5.92
C GLY A 134 13.95 3.23 -4.81
N SER A 135 14.01 4.42 -4.18
CA SER A 135 14.90 4.69 -3.04
C SER A 135 14.30 4.35 -1.67
N PHE A 136 12.97 4.24 -1.58
CA PHE A 136 12.28 3.96 -0.32
C PHE A 136 11.34 2.75 -0.36
N LEU A 137 11.01 2.25 -1.56
CA LEU A 137 10.28 1.01 -1.75
C LEU A 137 11.25 -0.12 -2.09
N ASP A 138 10.95 -1.30 -1.58
CA ASP A 138 11.73 -2.51 -1.83
C ASP A 138 11.12 -3.34 -2.98
N HIS A 139 9.80 -3.29 -3.16
CA HIS A 139 9.12 -3.95 -4.28
C HIS A 139 7.85 -3.21 -4.72
N LEU A 140 7.53 -3.33 -6.00
CA LEU A 140 6.31 -2.78 -6.59
C LEU A 140 5.40 -3.91 -7.10
N VAL A 141 4.10 -3.77 -6.86
CA VAL A 141 3.07 -4.66 -7.40
C VAL A 141 2.20 -3.86 -8.35
N ALA A 142 2.22 -4.24 -9.62
CA ALA A 142 1.34 -3.71 -10.65
C ALA A 142 0.27 -4.75 -11.03
N MET A 143 -0.81 -4.29 -11.65
CA MET A 143 -1.98 -5.15 -11.89
C MET A 143 -1.95 -5.85 -13.25
N THR A 144 -1.21 -5.31 -14.22
CA THR A 144 -1.06 -5.86 -15.56
C THR A 144 0.40 -5.79 -16.00
N PRO A 145 0.84 -6.63 -16.97
CA PRO A 145 2.21 -6.54 -17.50
C PRO A 145 2.54 -5.15 -18.05
N ALA A 146 1.64 -4.55 -18.86
CA ALA A 146 1.85 -3.23 -19.42
C ALA A 146 2.04 -2.15 -18.34
N THR A 147 1.20 -2.16 -17.29
CA THR A 147 1.35 -1.20 -16.18
C THR A 147 2.59 -1.46 -15.32
N ALA A 148 3.06 -2.72 -15.27
CA ALA A 148 4.28 -3.07 -14.55
C ALA A 148 5.52 -2.47 -15.20
N ASP A 149 5.64 -2.57 -16.53
CA ASP A 149 6.79 -2.05 -17.27
C ASP A 149 6.86 -0.52 -17.17
N GLU A 150 5.73 0.16 -17.42
CA GLU A 150 5.63 1.61 -17.29
C GLU A 150 5.96 2.09 -15.87
N ALA A 151 5.39 1.43 -14.86
CA ALA A 151 5.62 1.81 -13.48
C ALA A 151 7.06 1.51 -13.02
N ALA A 152 7.65 0.39 -13.44
CA ALA A 152 9.03 0.04 -13.13
C ALA A 152 10.02 1.08 -13.70
N LEU A 153 9.79 1.54 -14.93
CA LEU A 153 10.58 2.60 -15.54
C LEU A 153 10.39 3.93 -14.80
N ALA A 154 9.14 4.37 -14.60
CA ALA A 154 8.85 5.64 -13.94
C ALA A 154 9.35 5.72 -12.49
N THR A 155 9.44 4.57 -11.79
CA THR A 155 9.83 4.51 -10.37
C THR A 155 11.27 4.09 -10.12
N HIS A 156 12.04 3.81 -11.19
CA HIS A 156 13.39 3.22 -11.12
C HIS A 156 13.41 1.88 -10.33
N MET A 157 12.40 1.04 -10.59
CA MET A 157 12.20 -0.26 -9.94
C MET A 157 12.23 -1.43 -10.94
N VAL A 158 12.94 -1.28 -12.07
CA VAL A 158 13.20 -2.40 -12.99
C VAL A 158 13.88 -3.55 -12.22
N GLY A 159 13.35 -4.76 -12.38
CA GLY A 159 13.78 -5.96 -11.62
C GLY A 159 13.23 -6.05 -10.18
N ARG A 160 12.46 -5.05 -9.72
CA ARG A 160 11.81 -5.00 -8.40
C ARG A 160 10.30 -4.74 -8.52
N THR A 161 9.71 -5.24 -9.60
CA THR A 161 8.28 -5.12 -9.90
C THR A 161 7.70 -6.47 -10.24
N SER A 162 6.50 -6.78 -9.75
CA SER A 162 5.74 -7.98 -10.11
C SER A 162 4.32 -7.64 -10.53
N VAL A 163 3.76 -8.48 -11.40
CA VAL A 163 2.36 -8.40 -11.81
C VAL A 163 1.52 -9.28 -10.88
N ILE A 164 0.62 -8.68 -10.11
CA ILE A 164 -0.38 -9.39 -9.32
C ILE A 164 -1.74 -8.73 -9.62
N PRO A 165 -2.61 -9.41 -10.39
CA PRO A 165 -3.95 -8.90 -10.66
C PRO A 165 -4.71 -8.65 -9.36
N ASN A 166 -5.58 -7.63 -9.34
CA ASN A 166 -6.44 -7.46 -8.17
C ASN A 166 -7.34 -8.69 -8.00
N PRO A 167 -7.58 -9.11 -6.75
CA PRO A 167 -8.60 -10.11 -6.49
C PRO A 167 -9.95 -9.60 -7.02
N PRO A 168 -10.76 -10.49 -7.64
CA PRO A 168 -12.07 -10.11 -8.16
C PRO A 168 -12.94 -9.55 -7.03
N ALA A 169 -13.91 -8.71 -7.40
CA ALA A 169 -14.93 -8.30 -6.43
C ALA A 169 -15.71 -9.53 -5.97
N PRO A 170 -16.00 -9.68 -4.67
CA PRO A 170 -16.96 -10.68 -4.24
C PRO A 170 -18.32 -10.41 -4.92
N PRO A 171 -19.13 -11.45 -5.19
CA PRO A 171 -20.47 -11.27 -5.76
C PRO A 171 -21.27 -10.29 -4.89
N ARG A 172 -22.05 -9.39 -5.50
CA ARG A 172 -23.00 -8.58 -4.74
C ARG A 172 -24.01 -9.54 -4.10
N GLN A 173 -24.19 -9.48 -2.79
CA GLN A 173 -25.36 -10.10 -2.18
C GLN A 173 -26.61 -9.35 -2.64
N PRO A 174 -27.66 -10.06 -3.07
CA PRO A 174 -28.93 -9.41 -3.39
C PRO A 174 -29.50 -8.77 -2.12
N SER A 175 -29.93 -7.52 -2.27
CA SER A 175 -30.68 -6.72 -1.29
C SER A 175 -32.01 -7.34 -0.93
#